data_AF-F9N772-F1
#
_entry.id   AF-F9N772-F1
#
_cell.length_a   1.000
_cell.length_b   1.000
_cell.length_c   1.000
_cell.angle_alpha   90.00
_cell.angle_beta   90.00
_cell.angle_gamma   90.00
#
_symmetry.space_group_name_H-M   'P 1'
#
loop_
_entity.id
_entity.type
_entity.pdbx_description
1 polymer ?
#
loop_
_entity_poly.entity_id
_entity_poly.type
_entity_poly.pdbx_seq_one_letter_code
_entity_poly.pdbx_strand_id
1 'polypeptide(L)'
;IPKLSDVTFEEWIETIYQENNKFKVGENYPDKFTLIHGDVVCFKRLIIHPNKIRKMWIEDGRIYVQFNMTKGERDELLEHKIGSAPFYKINQDRCNKCGRDYTQCACVKFIDENVYDEVVEADLLGLIWTNRNAFCSNEQL
;
A
#
# COMPACT_ATOMS: atom_id res chain seq x y z
N ILE A 1 8.63 8.21 10.09
CA ILE A 1 8.50 7.12 11.06
C ILE A 1 9.91 6.89 11.53
N PRO A 2 10.16 6.92 12.85
CA PRO A 2 11.45 6.49 13.38
C PRO A 2 11.79 5.10 12.82
N LYS A 3 13.07 4.81 12.60
CA LYS A 3 13.44 3.44 12.21
C LYS A 3 13.10 2.53 13.39
N LEU A 4 12.71 1.28 13.14
CA LEU A 4 12.50 0.31 14.22
C LEU A 4 13.74 0.15 15.10
N SER A 5 14.94 0.45 14.60
CA SER A 5 16.18 0.47 15.40
C SER A 5 16.23 1.58 16.45
N ASP A 6 15.39 2.61 16.31
CA ASP A 6 15.49 3.87 17.05
C ASP A 6 14.39 4.00 18.13
N VAL A 7 13.43 3.08 18.15
CA VAL A 7 12.28 3.04 19.06
C VAL A 7 11.92 1.60 19.43
N THR A 8 11.17 1.40 20.51
CA THR A 8 10.61 0.08 20.85
C THR A 8 9.59 -0.38 19.80
N PHE A 9 9.27 -1.69 19.80
CA PHE A 9 8.29 -2.22 18.86
C PHE A 9 6.90 -1.60 19.10
N GLU A 10 6.54 -1.42 20.36
CA GLU A 10 5.27 -0.87 20.82
C GLU A 10 5.12 0.60 20.38
N GLU A 11 6.16 1.42 20.59
CA GLU A 11 6.18 2.82 20.11
C GLU A 11 6.10 2.91 18.58
N TRP A 12 6.72 1.98 17.87
CA TRP A 12 6.66 1.92 16.43
C TRP A 12 5.27 1.55 15.92
N ILE A 13 4.60 0.58 16.56
CA ILE A 13 3.22 0.20 16.25
C ILE A 13 2.26 1.35 16.54
N GLU A 14 2.38 2.01 17.69
CA GLU A 14 1.54 3.17 18.04
C GLU A 14 1.69 4.28 17.00
N THR A 15 2.92 4.53 16.52
CA THR A 15 3.15 5.49 15.44
C THR A 15 2.42 5.09 14.15
N ILE A 16 2.48 3.82 13.76
CA ILE A 16 1.76 3.31 12.57
C ILE A 16 0.26 3.48 12.75
N TYR A 17 -0.26 3.11 13.93
CA TYR A 17 -1.68 3.22 14.26
C TYR A 17 -2.16 4.66 14.16
N GLN A 18 -1.45 5.61 14.78
CA GLN A 18 -1.81 7.03 14.75
C GLN A 18 -1.82 7.57 13.33
N GLU A 19 -0.76 7.33 12.55
CA GLU A 19 -0.63 7.82 11.16
C GLU A 19 -1.77 7.30 10.28
N ASN A 20 -2.06 6.00 10.35
CA ASN A 20 -3.09 5.38 9.53
C ASN A 20 -4.52 5.82 9.91
N ASN A 21 -4.76 6.12 11.19
CA ASN A 21 -6.06 6.56 11.73
C ASN A 21 -6.28 8.08 11.71
N LYS A 22 -5.35 8.89 11.16
CA LYS A 22 -5.55 10.34 11.00
C LYS A 22 -6.84 10.71 10.27
N PHE A 23 -7.29 9.86 9.33
CA PHE A 23 -8.55 10.07 8.59
C PHE A 23 -9.59 9.06 9.06
N LYS A 24 -10.35 9.44 10.09
CA LYS A 24 -11.26 8.58 10.87
C LYS A 24 -12.49 8.06 10.10
N VAL A 25 -12.77 8.60 8.90
CA VAL A 25 -13.94 8.24 8.09
C VAL A 25 -13.46 7.83 6.69
N GLY A 26 -14.01 6.77 6.11
CA GLY A 26 -13.64 6.27 4.77
C GLY A 26 -13.86 7.28 3.65
N GLU A 27 -14.77 8.24 3.86
CA GLU A 27 -15.09 9.33 2.93
C GLU A 27 -14.27 10.61 3.20
N ASN A 28 -13.45 10.62 4.26
CA ASN A 28 -12.53 11.72 4.52
C ASN A 28 -11.28 11.53 3.65
N TYR A 29 -11.38 12.03 2.42
CA TYR A 29 -10.25 12.08 1.50
C TYR A 29 -9.28 13.16 2.00
N PRO A 30 -8.02 12.83 2.32
CA PRO A 30 -7.02 13.85 2.58
C PRO A 30 -6.97 14.81 1.41
N ASP A 31 -6.89 16.10 1.71
CA ASP A 31 -6.59 17.10 0.69
C ASP A 31 -5.26 16.71 0.02
N LYS A 32 -5.34 16.26 -1.23
CA LYS A 32 -4.18 15.80 -1.99
C LYS A 32 -3.18 16.92 -2.26
N PHE A 33 -3.60 18.19 -2.17
CA PHE A 33 -2.70 19.34 -2.27
C PHE A 33 -1.74 19.42 -1.07
N THR A 34 -2.05 18.81 0.07
CA THR A 34 -1.12 18.69 1.20
C THR A 34 0.09 17.81 0.91
N LEU A 35 0.05 17.00 -0.17
CA LEU A 35 1.18 16.21 -0.63
C LEU A 35 2.17 17.05 -1.47
N ILE A 36 1.79 18.26 -1.88
CA ILE A 36 2.62 19.16 -2.66
C ILE A 36 3.50 19.96 -1.69
N HIS A 37 4.81 19.81 -1.84
CA HIS A 37 5.81 20.57 -1.09
C HIS A 37 6.67 21.35 -2.07
N GLY A 38 6.35 22.63 -2.27
CA GLY A 38 7.00 23.43 -3.31
C GLY A 38 6.55 22.96 -4.70
N ASP A 39 7.50 22.51 -5.52
CA ASP A 39 7.29 22.00 -6.88
C ASP A 39 7.25 20.46 -6.98
N VAL A 40 7.30 19.75 -5.84
CA VAL A 40 7.31 18.28 -5.80
C VAL A 40 6.10 17.71 -5.05
N VAL A 41 5.62 16.54 -5.50
CA VAL A 41 4.63 15.73 -4.76
C VAL A 41 5.38 14.68 -3.96
N CYS A 42 5.17 14.65 -2.64
CA CYS A 42 5.81 13.69 -1.75
C CYS A 42 4.81 12.64 -1.25
N PHE A 43 5.11 11.37 -1.51
CA PHE A 43 4.37 10.24 -0.95
C PHE A 43 5.18 9.58 0.16
N LYS A 44 4.81 9.85 1.42
CA LYS A 44 5.42 9.17 2.57
C LYS A 44 4.64 7.91 2.91
N ARG A 45 5.16 6.74 2.53
CA ARG A 45 4.56 5.43 2.83
C ARG A 45 5.19 4.78 4.06
N LEU A 46 4.39 4.02 4.83
CA LEU A 46 4.88 3.25 5.97
C LEU A 46 5.44 1.89 5.52
N ILE A 47 6.63 1.90 4.91
CA ILE A 47 7.25 0.71 4.31
C ILE A 47 7.63 -0.33 5.38
N ILE A 48 7.31 -1.60 5.14
CA ILE A 48 7.73 -2.72 5.99
C ILE A 48 9.24 -2.90 5.86
N HIS A 49 9.94 -2.87 6.99
CA HIS A 49 11.39 -3.03 7.01
C HIS A 49 11.80 -4.43 6.48
N PRO A 50 12.81 -4.54 5.59
CA PRO A 50 13.21 -5.82 5.00
C PRO A 50 13.48 -6.94 6.02
N ASN A 51 14.09 -6.62 7.18
CA ASN A 51 14.36 -7.59 8.25
C ASN A 51 13.09 -8.24 8.86
N LYS A 52 11.91 -7.64 8.67
CA LYS A 52 10.63 -8.22 9.09
C LYS A 52 10.04 -9.16 8.03
N ILE A 53 10.56 -9.15 6.81
CA ILE A 53 10.12 -10.03 5.71
C ILE A 53 11.08 -11.21 5.64
N ARG A 54 10.58 -12.41 5.95
CA ARG A 54 11.35 -13.65 5.86
C ARG A 54 11.41 -14.17 4.43
N LYS A 55 10.28 -14.17 3.73
CA LYS A 55 10.16 -14.63 2.35
C LYS A 55 8.96 -13.96 1.70
N MET A 56 9.07 -13.70 0.40
CA MET A 56 7.96 -13.28 -0.44
C MET A 56 7.98 -14.10 -1.72
N TRP A 57 6.82 -14.56 -2.19
CA TRP A 57 6.72 -15.33 -3.42
C TRP A 57 5.35 -15.14 -4.07
N ILE A 58 5.27 -15.50 -5.35
CA ILE A 58 4.04 -15.49 -6.14
C ILE A 58 3.71 -16.93 -6.51
N GLU A 59 2.48 -17.33 -6.27
CA GLU A 59 1.96 -18.66 -6.58
C GLU A 59 0.48 -18.53 -6.95
N ASP A 60 0.08 -19.10 -8.10
CA ASP A 60 -1.30 -19.04 -8.62
C ASP A 60 -1.91 -17.63 -8.66
N GLY A 61 -1.12 -16.62 -9.07
CA GLY A 61 -1.55 -15.23 -9.14
C GLY A 61 -1.74 -14.54 -7.79
N ARG A 62 -1.35 -15.19 -6.69
CA ARG A 62 -1.41 -14.65 -5.32
C ARG A 62 -0.01 -14.29 -4.85
N ILE A 63 0.07 -13.23 -4.05
CA ILE A 63 1.31 -12.82 -3.40
C ILE A 63 1.27 -13.32 -1.97
N TYR A 64 2.26 -14.13 -1.63
CA TYR A 64 2.45 -14.63 -0.29
C TYR A 64 3.63 -13.93 0.35
N VAL A 65 3.44 -13.54 1.60
CA VAL A 65 4.47 -12.91 2.42
C VAL A 65 4.55 -13.67 3.73
N GLN A 66 5.75 -14.16 4.04
CA GLN A 66 6.07 -14.71 5.35
C GLN A 66 6.88 -13.66 6.12
N PHE A 67 6.40 -13.31 7.32
CA PHE A 67 7.07 -12.36 8.19
C PHE A 67 7.96 -13.06 9.23
N ASN A 68 9.02 -12.38 9.66
CA ASN A 68 9.85 -12.72 10.81
C ASN A 68 9.39 -11.88 12.02
N MET A 69 8.26 -12.27 12.61
CA MET A 69 7.66 -11.58 13.75
C MET A 69 7.41 -12.53 14.90
N THR A 70 7.48 -12.03 16.12
CA THR A 70 7.08 -12.80 17.29
C THR A 70 5.55 -12.92 17.37
N LYS A 71 5.05 -13.82 18.22
CA LYS A 71 3.62 -13.91 18.51
C LYS A 71 3.07 -12.58 19.06
N GLY A 72 3.79 -11.96 20.01
CA GLY A 72 3.38 -10.68 20.60
C GLY A 72 3.27 -9.59 19.53
N GLU A 73 4.28 -9.46 18.66
CA GLU A 73 4.26 -8.48 17.57
C GLU A 73 3.08 -8.65 16.62
N ARG A 74 2.71 -9.90 16.30
CA ARG A 74 1.55 -10.20 15.47
C ARG A 74 0.25 -9.87 16.18
N ASP A 75 0.14 -10.19 17.46
CA ASP A 75 -1.09 -9.99 18.23
C ASP A 75 -1.37 -8.48 18.38
N GLU A 76 -0.33 -7.65 18.56
CA GLU A 76 -0.43 -6.16 18.52
C GLU A 76 -0.94 -5.64 17.16
N LEU A 77 -0.38 -6.11 16.04
CA LEU A 77 -0.85 -5.73 14.71
C LEU A 77 -2.33 -6.08 14.49
N LEU A 78 -2.78 -7.23 15.00
CA LEU A 78 -4.17 -7.68 14.93
C LEU A 78 -5.10 -6.81 15.78
N GLU A 79 -4.71 -6.49 17.03
CA GLU A 79 -5.47 -5.62 17.92
C GLU A 79 -5.72 -4.25 17.27
N HIS A 80 -4.69 -3.70 16.63
CA HIS A 80 -4.74 -2.42 15.96
C HIS A 80 -5.30 -2.47 14.52
N LYS A 81 -5.72 -3.65 14.03
CA LYS A 81 -6.22 -3.88 12.66
C LYS A 81 -5.26 -3.38 11.57
N ILE A 82 -3.96 -3.59 11.78
CA ILE A 82 -2.90 -3.23 10.84
C ILE A 82 -2.56 -4.46 9.99
N GLY A 83 -2.75 -4.34 8.68
CA GLY A 83 -2.34 -5.33 7.67
C GLY A 83 -1.19 -4.84 6.80
N SER A 84 -0.82 -5.66 5.82
CA SER A 84 0.21 -5.33 4.82
C SER A 84 -0.39 -5.26 3.42
N ALA A 85 0.03 -4.29 2.61
CA ALA A 85 -0.31 -4.21 1.19
C ALA A 85 0.94 -4.10 0.32
N PRO A 86 1.01 -4.80 -0.83
CA PRO A 86 2.08 -4.60 -1.79
C PRO A 86 1.95 -3.25 -2.51
N PHE A 87 3.09 -2.69 -2.90
CA PHE A 87 3.11 -1.51 -3.75
C PHE A 87 4.12 -1.64 -4.87
N TYR A 88 3.76 -1.07 -6.01
CA TYR A 88 4.46 -1.29 -7.26
C TYR A 88 4.93 0.02 -7.87
N LYS A 89 5.98 -0.09 -8.68
CA LYS A 89 6.30 0.86 -9.72
C LYS A 89 5.68 0.34 -11.01
N ILE A 90 4.68 1.04 -11.52
CA ILE A 90 4.12 0.73 -12.84
C ILE A 90 5.15 1.22 -13.87
N ASN A 91 5.68 0.29 -14.66
CA ASN A 91 6.67 0.58 -15.71
C ASN A 91 5.97 0.79 -17.06
N GLN A 92 4.89 0.05 -17.28
CA GLN A 92 4.08 0.16 -18.48
C GLN A 92 2.62 -0.07 -18.17
N ASP A 93 1.79 0.82 -18.69
CA ASP A 93 0.34 0.71 -18.66
C ASP A 93 -0.27 1.06 -20.02
N ARG A 94 -1.55 0.76 -20.19
CA ARG A 94 -2.30 1.16 -21.38
C ARG A 94 -3.78 1.34 -21.07
N CYS A 95 -4.41 2.25 -21.80
CA CYS A 95 -5.85 2.38 -21.81
C CYS A 95 -6.51 1.15 -22.45
N ASN A 96 -7.44 0.51 -21.74
CA ASN A 96 -8.20 -0.63 -22.27
C ASN A 96 -9.00 -0.29 -23.55
N LYS A 97 -9.44 0.96 -23.69
CA LYS A 97 -10.35 1.40 -24.76
C LYS A 97 -9.61 1.74 -26.05
N CYS A 98 -8.47 2.41 -25.95
CA CYS A 98 -7.74 2.90 -27.13
C CYS A 98 -6.36 2.25 -27.33
N GLY A 99 -5.88 1.45 -26.37
CA GLY A 99 -4.62 0.71 -26.42
C GLY A 99 -3.34 1.55 -26.30
N ARG A 100 -3.46 2.88 -26.18
CA ARG A 100 -2.31 3.78 -25.98
C ARG A 100 -1.85 3.78 -24.52
N ASP A 101 -0.61 4.20 -24.29
CA ASP A 101 -0.10 4.59 -22.96
C ASP A 101 -1.15 5.46 -22.26
N TYR A 102 -1.52 5.09 -21.03
CA TYR A 102 -2.65 5.71 -20.35
C TYR A 102 -2.38 7.19 -20.07
N THR A 103 -1.13 7.54 -19.77
CA THR A 103 -0.70 8.93 -19.51
C THR A 103 -0.76 9.83 -20.75
N GLN A 104 -0.84 9.24 -21.94
CA GLN A 104 -0.83 9.94 -23.23
C GLN A 104 -2.16 9.84 -23.99
N CYS A 105 -3.18 9.22 -23.40
CA CYS A 105 -4.49 9.07 -24.03
C CYS A 105 -5.48 10.17 -23.60
N ALA A 106 -6.55 10.36 -24.38
CA ALA A 106 -7.63 11.28 -24.06
C ALA A 106 -8.76 10.62 -23.22
N CYS A 107 -8.68 9.31 -22.99
CA CYS A 107 -9.72 8.55 -22.27
C CYS A 107 -9.51 8.68 -20.75
N VAL A 108 -10.54 9.08 -20.01
CA VAL A 108 -10.44 9.39 -18.58
C VAL A 108 -11.22 8.37 -17.75
N LYS A 109 -10.52 7.57 -16.92
CA LYS A 109 -11.05 6.47 -16.11
C LYS A 109 -12.15 6.89 -15.13
N PHE A 110 -12.14 8.15 -14.69
CA PHE A 110 -13.11 8.69 -13.73
C PHE A 110 -14.29 9.41 -14.39
N ILE A 111 -14.26 9.61 -15.71
CA ILE A 111 -15.28 10.38 -16.44
C ILE A 111 -15.95 9.52 -17.50
N ASP A 112 -15.15 8.80 -18.29
CA ASP A 112 -15.63 7.99 -19.41
C ASP A 112 -16.10 6.61 -18.94
N GLU A 113 -17.25 6.17 -19.46
CA GLU A 113 -17.76 4.83 -19.20
C GLU A 113 -16.80 3.74 -19.71
N ASN A 114 -16.61 2.70 -18.89
CA ASN A 114 -15.84 1.50 -19.20
C ASN A 114 -14.38 1.76 -19.59
N VAL A 115 -13.79 2.88 -19.14
CA VAL A 115 -12.36 3.15 -19.28
C VAL A 115 -11.63 2.71 -18.02
N TYR A 116 -10.62 1.87 -18.18
CA TYR A 116 -9.68 1.54 -17.12
C TYR A 116 -8.25 1.49 -17.65
N ASP A 117 -7.35 1.62 -16.69
CA ASP A 117 -5.92 1.50 -16.89
C ASP A 117 -5.50 0.03 -16.70
N GLU A 118 -4.90 -0.55 -17.73
CA GLU A 118 -4.39 -1.92 -17.73
C GLU A 118 -2.88 -1.88 -17.47
N VAL A 119 -2.47 -2.34 -16.29
CA VAL A 119 -1.05 -2.46 -15.93
C VAL A 119 -0.44 -3.64 -16.69
N VAL A 120 0.44 -3.34 -17.65
CA VAL A 120 1.11 -4.33 -18.49
C VAL A 120 2.37 -4.85 -17.80
N GLU A 121 3.14 -3.94 -17.18
CA GLU A 121 4.38 -4.26 -16.49
C GLU A 121 4.52 -3.44 -15.21
N ALA A 122 4.85 -4.10 -14.11
CA ALA A 122 5.09 -3.45 -12.84
C ALA A 122 6.13 -4.17 -11.99
N ASP A 123 7.01 -3.40 -11.36
CA ASP A 123 7.96 -3.89 -10.38
C ASP A 123 7.36 -3.82 -8.98
N LEU A 124 7.36 -4.94 -8.26
CA LEU A 124 7.05 -4.94 -6.84
C LEU A 124 8.18 -4.26 -6.06
N LEU A 125 7.89 -3.07 -5.50
CA LEU A 125 8.87 -2.31 -4.73
C LEU A 125 8.94 -2.72 -3.26
N GLY A 126 7.87 -3.34 -2.74
CA GLY A 126 7.83 -3.85 -1.38
C GLY A 126 6.42 -3.87 -0.80
N LEU A 127 6.35 -3.83 0.52
CA LEU A 127 5.12 -3.85 1.29
C LEU A 127 5.01 -2.61 2.17
N ILE A 128 3.79 -2.21 2.48
CA ILE A 128 3.48 -1.13 3.42
C ILE A 128 2.55 -1.62 4.52
N TRP A 129 2.68 -1.06 5.73
CA TRP A 129 1.69 -1.24 6.80
C TRP A 129 0.51 -0.32 6.59
N THR A 130 -0.70 -0.87 6.62
CA THR A 130 -1.95 -0.13 6.39
C THR A 130 -3.08 -0.72 7.20
N ASN A 131 -3.95 0.13 7.76
CA ASN A 131 -5.25 -0.28 8.28
C ASN A 131 -6.40 0.00 7.30
N ARG A 132 -6.09 0.56 6.12
CA ARG A 132 -7.03 0.78 5.03
C ARG A 132 -7.02 -0.43 4.12
N ASN A 133 -8.19 -0.77 3.58
CA ASN A 133 -8.39 -1.95 2.76
C ASN A 133 -7.37 -2.02 1.61
N ALA A 134 -6.47 -2.98 1.72
CA ALA A 134 -6.18 -3.91 0.63
C ALA A 134 -6.82 -5.24 1.04
N PHE A 135 -8.16 -5.31 1.05
CA PHE A 135 -8.85 -6.48 1.58
C PHE A 135 -8.74 -7.63 0.58
N CYS A 136 -8.10 -8.71 1.00
CA CYS A 136 -8.50 -10.06 0.60
C CYS A 136 -9.08 -10.71 1.86
N SER A 137 -10.39 -10.61 2.05
CA SER A 137 -11.09 -11.43 3.04
C SER A 137 -11.18 -12.84 2.49
N ASN A 138 -10.38 -13.76 3.02
CA ASN A 138 -10.76 -15.17 2.96
C ASN A 138 -10.96 -15.65 4.39
N GLU A 139 -12.23 -15.70 4.78
CA GLU A 139 -12.73 -16.89 5.47
C GLU A 139 -12.15 -18.09 4.71
N GLN A 140 -11.41 -18.97 5.41
CA GLN A 140 -10.73 -20.17 4.89
C GLN A 140 -9.30 -19.96 4.35
N LEU A 141 -8.34 -19.95 5.28
CA LEU A 141 -7.09 -20.70 5.17
C LEU A 141 -6.88 -21.48 6.47
#